data_AF-A0A7C4LH90-F1
#
_entry.id   AF-A0A7C4LH90-F1
#
_cell.length_a   1.000
_cell.length_b   1.000
_cell.length_c   1.000
_cell.angle_alpha   90.00
_cell.angle_beta   90.00
_cell.angle_gamma   90.00
#
_symmetry.space_group_name_H-M   'P 1'
#
loop_
_entity.id
_entity.type
_entity.pdbx_description
1 polymer ?
#
loop_
_entity_poly.entity_id
_entity_poly.type
_entity_poly.pdbx_seq_one_letter_code
_entity_poly.pdbx_strand_id
1 'polypeptide(L)'
;MRALIERGLEVLEKEVKGGKPPKIVLEAPTAYGKSTAAPLFSRILIESGWCYNFIHSLPLRAIVEDLYLCLLINSLTGDAELRNRCKKKEVVLQEVKDALMKVGIDADSVAYQMGETILVDEEGEERRQEVTSKIRKEPLFNARYVVTTLDSLAYNTFRVPVTEIFDARKHYAIPRARIYTSAIYFDEAHMIYEEGGDEESTMFTAFNEMLKILNVAYVPLVIASATLSKSSEEHVRRTLSNCKIIKVGKESEENGDYIIVQDGEFEDSVKSIDWITEFLEEERPNRES
;
A
#
# COMPACT_ATOMS: atom_id res chain seq x y z
N MET A 1 15.05 -10.94 -5.69
CA MET A 1 13.87 -10.36 -5.03
C MET A 1 13.36 -11.41 -4.03
N ARG A 2 12.43 -11.15 -3.11
CA ARG A 2 12.00 -12.20 -2.14
C ARG A 2 11.06 -13.21 -2.82
N ALA A 3 11.10 -14.47 -2.41
CA ALA A 3 10.45 -15.57 -3.13
C ALA A 3 8.92 -15.38 -3.29
N LEU A 4 8.21 -14.93 -2.24
CA LEU A 4 6.77 -14.67 -2.37
C LEU A 4 6.47 -13.48 -3.28
N ILE A 5 7.33 -12.46 -3.35
CA ILE A 5 7.13 -11.33 -4.27
C ILE A 5 7.30 -11.80 -5.72
N GLU A 6 8.36 -12.56 -5.99
CA GLU A 6 8.60 -13.15 -7.31
C GLU A 6 7.42 -14.02 -7.74
N ARG A 7 6.96 -14.92 -6.86
CA ARG A 7 5.79 -15.76 -7.13
C ARG A 7 4.51 -14.94 -7.34
N GLY A 8 4.33 -13.86 -6.57
CA GLY A 8 3.21 -12.93 -6.71
C GLY A 8 3.15 -12.26 -8.07
N LEU A 9 4.31 -11.82 -8.59
CA LEU A 9 4.43 -11.24 -9.93
C LEU A 9 4.15 -12.29 -11.01
N GLU A 10 4.68 -13.51 -10.89
CA GLU A 10 4.39 -14.60 -11.85
C GLU A 10 2.91 -14.95 -11.91
N VAL A 11 2.25 -15.01 -10.76
CA VAL A 11 0.80 -15.27 -10.68
C VAL A 11 0.04 -14.11 -11.31
N LEU A 12 0.43 -12.87 -11.01
CA LEU A 12 -0.17 -11.70 -11.66
C LEU A 12 -0.04 -11.76 -13.19
N GLU A 13 1.14 -12.08 -13.72
CA GLU A 13 1.37 -12.21 -15.17
C GLU A 13 0.50 -13.29 -15.83
N LYS A 14 0.12 -14.34 -15.09
CA LYS A 14 -0.84 -15.35 -15.56
C LYS A 14 -2.27 -14.81 -15.48
N GLU A 15 -2.66 -14.21 -14.37
CA GLU A 15 -4.01 -13.70 -14.15
C GLU A 15 -4.38 -12.57 -15.13
N VAL A 16 -3.45 -11.66 -15.44
CA VAL A 16 -3.70 -10.57 -16.41
C VAL A 16 -4.01 -11.08 -17.82
N LYS A 17 -3.60 -12.31 -18.16
CA LYS A 17 -3.91 -12.97 -19.44
C LYS A 17 -5.25 -13.73 -19.41
N GLY A 18 -5.81 -13.96 -18.21
CA GLY A 18 -7.00 -14.79 -17.98
C GLY A 18 -8.34 -14.11 -18.27
N GLY A 19 -8.35 -12.86 -18.75
CA GLY A 19 -9.56 -12.13 -19.14
C GLY A 19 -10.49 -11.72 -17.98
N LYS A 20 -10.06 -11.91 -16.73
CA LYS A 20 -10.75 -11.49 -15.51
C LYS A 20 -9.85 -10.54 -14.71
N PRO A 21 -10.43 -9.59 -13.95
CA PRO A 21 -9.62 -8.66 -13.15
C PRO A 21 -8.81 -9.44 -12.12
N PRO A 22 -7.48 -9.27 -12.09
CA PRO A 22 -6.62 -9.96 -11.13
C PRO A 22 -6.99 -9.63 -9.68
N LYS A 23 -7.00 -10.65 -8.83
CA LYS A 23 -7.24 -10.55 -7.40
C LYS A 23 -6.21 -11.39 -6.66
N ILE A 24 -5.30 -10.74 -5.96
CA ILE A 24 -4.16 -11.39 -5.31
C ILE A 24 -4.11 -10.99 -3.84
N VAL A 25 -3.88 -11.96 -2.97
CA VAL A 25 -3.55 -11.74 -1.56
C VAL A 25 -2.12 -12.20 -1.35
N LEU A 26 -1.29 -11.33 -0.77
CA LEU A 26 0.09 -11.59 -0.39
C LEU A 26 0.19 -11.61 1.13
N GLU A 27 0.55 -12.74 1.71
CA GLU A 27 0.76 -12.88 3.15
C GLU A 27 2.20 -13.26 3.44
N ALA A 28 2.96 -12.32 3.98
CA ALA A 28 4.35 -12.53 4.37
C ALA A 28 4.68 -11.64 5.56
N PRO A 29 5.64 -12.01 6.43
CA PRO A 29 6.04 -11.19 7.57
C PRO A 29 6.36 -9.72 7.23
N THR A 30 6.44 -8.88 8.26
CA THR A 30 6.94 -7.51 8.11
C THR A 30 8.36 -7.50 7.55
N ALA A 31 8.76 -6.39 6.92
CA ALA A 31 10.05 -6.25 6.24
C ALA A 31 10.31 -7.20 5.04
N TYR A 32 9.36 -8.05 4.66
CA TYR A 32 9.47 -8.93 3.48
C TYR A 32 9.45 -8.18 2.13
N GLY A 33 9.20 -6.86 2.13
CA GLY A 33 9.23 -6.02 0.94
C GLY A 33 7.90 -5.88 0.20
N LYS A 34 6.77 -6.22 0.86
CA LYS A 34 5.42 -6.09 0.29
C LYS A 34 5.13 -4.66 -0.21
N SER A 35 5.36 -3.63 0.61
CA SER A 35 5.16 -2.23 0.21
C SER A 35 6.07 -1.80 -0.95
N THR A 36 7.33 -2.26 -0.95
CA THR A 36 8.29 -2.02 -2.03
C THR A 36 7.93 -2.74 -3.32
N ALA A 37 7.15 -3.81 -3.26
CA ALA A 37 6.70 -4.56 -4.43
C ALA A 37 5.52 -3.88 -5.15
N ALA A 38 4.74 -3.03 -4.50
CA ALA A 38 3.55 -2.42 -5.13
C ALA A 38 3.85 -1.71 -6.48
N PRO A 39 4.95 -0.95 -6.65
CA PRO A 39 5.38 -0.44 -7.96
C PRO A 39 5.66 -1.50 -9.04
N LEU A 40 6.07 -2.71 -8.65
CA LEU A 40 6.30 -3.82 -9.58
C LEU A 40 4.96 -4.41 -10.05
N PHE A 41 3.99 -4.52 -9.15
CA PHE A 41 2.61 -4.91 -9.49
C PHE A 41 1.95 -3.86 -10.39
N SER A 42 2.12 -2.58 -10.09
CA SER A 42 1.55 -1.48 -10.88
C SER A 42 2.04 -1.52 -12.33
N ARG A 43 3.33 -1.79 -12.55
CA ARG A 43 3.93 -1.96 -13.87
C ARG A 43 3.18 -3.02 -14.69
N ILE A 44 3.03 -4.23 -14.15
CA ILE A 44 2.38 -5.34 -14.87
C ILE A 44 0.92 -5.01 -15.17
N LEU A 45 0.18 -4.44 -14.21
CA LEU A 45 -1.23 -4.09 -14.37
C LEU A 45 -1.46 -2.98 -15.42
N ILE A 46 -0.58 -1.99 -15.47
CA ILE A 46 -0.65 -0.91 -16.46
C ILE A 46 -0.21 -1.41 -17.85
N GLU A 47 0.90 -2.16 -17.94
CA GLU A 47 1.38 -2.72 -19.23
C GLU A 47 0.37 -3.66 -19.88
N SER A 48 -0.37 -4.42 -19.07
CA SER A 48 -1.43 -5.31 -19.54
C SER A 48 -2.75 -4.61 -19.85
N GLY A 49 -2.87 -3.30 -19.59
CA GLY A 49 -4.06 -2.51 -19.89
C GLY A 49 -5.23 -2.70 -18.91
N TRP A 50 -5.00 -3.35 -17.76
CA TRP A 50 -6.03 -3.56 -16.73
C TRP A 50 -6.38 -2.28 -15.95
N CYS A 51 -5.48 -1.32 -15.90
CA CYS A 51 -5.73 -0.02 -15.29
C CYS A 51 -4.96 1.11 -15.97
N TYR A 52 -5.48 2.34 -15.82
CA TYR A 52 -4.76 3.55 -16.20
C TYR A 52 -4.00 4.16 -15.01
N ASN A 53 -4.58 4.12 -13.81
CA ASN A 53 -3.98 4.63 -12.58
C ASN A 53 -3.75 3.49 -11.59
N PHE A 54 -2.83 3.69 -10.65
CA PHE A 54 -2.59 2.77 -9.54
C PHE A 54 -2.79 3.49 -8.21
N ILE A 55 -3.56 2.88 -7.31
CA ILE A 55 -3.83 3.42 -5.96
C ILE A 55 -3.19 2.51 -4.93
N HIS A 56 -2.25 3.03 -4.15
CA HIS A 56 -1.60 2.35 -3.04
C HIS A 56 -2.21 2.88 -1.74
N SER A 57 -3.06 2.06 -1.13
CA SER A 57 -3.81 2.40 0.08
C SER A 57 -3.12 1.82 1.32
N LEU A 58 -2.95 2.64 2.36
CA LEU A 58 -2.36 2.26 3.64
C LEU A 58 -3.32 2.56 4.80
N PRO A 59 -3.27 1.80 5.90
CA PRO A 59 -4.17 2.02 7.04
C PRO A 59 -3.84 3.31 7.81
N LEU A 60 -2.56 3.70 7.88
CA LEU A 60 -2.10 4.83 8.71
C LEU A 60 -1.42 5.93 7.89
N ARG A 61 -1.65 7.19 8.30
CA ARG A 61 -1.06 8.40 7.71
C ARG A 61 0.47 8.41 7.77
N ALA A 62 1.06 8.03 8.90
CA ALA A 62 2.51 8.04 9.09
C ALA A 62 3.24 7.15 8.06
N ILE A 63 2.61 6.05 7.65
CA ILE A 63 3.18 5.12 6.67
C ILE A 63 2.99 5.66 5.24
N VAL A 64 1.94 6.46 4.99
CA VAL A 64 1.76 7.18 3.71
C VAL A 64 2.92 8.14 3.45
N GLU A 65 3.32 8.93 4.45
CA GLU A 65 4.43 9.88 4.28
C GLU A 65 5.75 9.17 3.97
N ASP A 66 6.10 8.14 4.74
CA ASP A 66 7.32 7.34 4.51
C ASP A 66 7.29 6.67 3.12
N LEU A 67 6.19 6.03 2.76
CA LEU A 67 6.07 5.40 1.43
C LEU A 67 6.18 6.44 0.30
N TYR A 68 5.43 7.54 0.38
CA TYR A 68 5.41 8.55 -0.67
C TYR A 68 6.79 9.20 -0.83
N LEU A 69 7.37 9.72 0.24
CA LEU A 69 8.64 10.45 0.18
C LEU A 69 9.83 9.51 -0.02
N CYS A 70 9.92 8.45 0.79
CA CYS A 70 11.13 7.64 0.90
C CYS A 70 11.22 6.48 -0.07
N LEU A 71 10.07 5.90 -0.46
CA LEU A 71 10.06 4.91 -1.52
C LEU A 71 9.91 5.59 -2.88
N LEU A 72 8.80 6.29 -3.12
CA LEU A 72 8.44 6.70 -4.49
C LEU A 72 9.24 7.90 -4.97
N ILE A 73 9.11 9.05 -4.30
CA ILE A 73 9.75 10.30 -4.74
C ILE A 73 11.28 10.16 -4.71
N ASN A 74 11.84 9.58 -3.65
CA ASN A 74 13.28 9.33 -3.56
C ASN A 74 13.77 8.39 -4.68
N SER A 75 13.06 7.30 -5.00
CA SER A 75 13.48 6.41 -6.09
C SER A 75 13.46 7.10 -7.45
N LEU A 76 12.47 7.97 -7.70
CA LEU A 76 12.33 8.67 -8.99
C LEU A 76 13.31 9.83 -9.16
N THR A 77 13.58 10.57 -8.08
CA THR A 77 14.33 11.83 -8.14
C THR A 77 15.78 11.71 -7.67
N GLY A 78 16.09 10.73 -6.82
CA GLY A 78 17.41 10.63 -6.20
C GLY A 78 17.79 11.87 -5.38
N ASP A 79 16.81 12.50 -4.74
CA ASP A 79 17.01 13.71 -3.95
C ASP A 79 17.77 13.41 -2.63
N ALA A 80 18.89 14.10 -2.41
CA ALA A 80 19.74 13.88 -1.24
C ALA A 80 19.09 14.30 0.08
N GLU A 81 18.24 15.33 0.04
CA GLU A 81 17.59 15.86 1.24
C GLU A 81 16.46 14.94 1.68
N LEU A 82 15.70 14.38 0.74
CA LEU A 82 14.72 13.34 1.03
C LEU A 82 15.38 12.10 1.63
N ARG A 83 16.51 11.64 1.08
CA ARG A 83 17.25 10.49 1.62
C ARG A 83 17.59 10.62 3.10
N ASN A 84 17.97 11.81 3.55
CA ASN A 84 18.36 12.04 4.94
C ASN A 84 17.21 11.83 5.94
N ARG A 85 15.97 12.00 5.50
CA ARG A 85 14.75 11.78 6.29
C ARG A 85 14.31 10.32 6.32
N CYS A 86 14.76 9.55 5.34
CA CYS A 86 14.35 8.16 5.18
C CYS A 86 15.10 7.26 6.15
N LYS A 87 14.38 6.28 6.73
CA LYS A 87 15.00 5.26 7.59
C LYS A 87 16.10 4.49 6.84
N LYS A 88 15.94 4.31 5.52
CA LYS A 88 16.92 3.68 4.62
C LYS A 88 17.65 4.75 3.80
N LYS A 89 18.69 5.34 4.40
CA LYS A 89 19.40 6.52 3.86
C LYS A 89 20.19 6.26 2.57
N GLU A 90 20.60 5.01 2.30
CA GLU A 90 21.66 4.73 1.32
C GLU A 90 21.18 4.10 -0.01
N VAL A 91 19.91 3.72 -0.13
CA VAL A 91 19.46 2.91 -1.29
C VAL A 91 18.39 3.62 -2.09
N VAL A 92 18.77 4.11 -3.27
CA VAL A 92 17.81 4.35 -4.36
C VAL A 92 17.39 2.98 -4.89
N LEU A 93 16.10 2.67 -4.82
CA LEU A 93 15.59 1.39 -5.28
C LEU A 93 15.42 1.44 -6.80
N GLN A 94 16.51 1.13 -7.52
CA GLN A 94 16.57 1.19 -8.97
C GLN A 94 15.45 0.35 -9.63
N GLU A 95 15.14 -0.83 -9.07
CA GLU A 95 14.04 -1.67 -9.55
C GLU A 95 12.67 -0.96 -9.51
N VAL A 96 12.41 -0.16 -8.46
CA VAL A 96 11.18 0.63 -8.32
C VAL A 96 11.15 1.74 -9.35
N LYS A 97 12.27 2.46 -9.50
CA LYS A 97 12.40 3.51 -10.52
C LYS A 97 12.14 2.95 -11.91
N ASP A 98 12.81 1.86 -12.27
CA ASP A 98 12.69 1.23 -13.58
C ASP A 98 11.27 0.74 -13.84
N ALA A 99 10.61 0.16 -12.83
CA ALA A 99 9.24 -0.31 -12.96
C ALA A 99 8.25 0.84 -13.23
N LEU A 100 8.37 1.96 -12.51
CA LEU A 100 7.51 3.13 -12.70
C LEU A 100 7.78 3.85 -14.03
N MET A 101 9.06 4.08 -14.35
CA MET A 101 9.45 4.76 -15.59
C MET A 101 9.03 3.97 -16.84
N LYS A 102 9.07 2.63 -16.79
CA LYS A 102 8.65 1.78 -17.92
C LYS A 102 7.17 1.97 -18.30
N VAL A 103 6.33 2.38 -17.36
CA VAL A 103 4.90 2.71 -17.59
C VAL A 103 4.61 4.21 -17.62
N GLY A 104 5.66 5.03 -17.79
CA GLY A 104 5.53 6.48 -17.90
C GLY A 104 5.07 7.15 -16.61
N ILE A 105 5.44 6.61 -15.44
CA ILE A 105 5.21 7.24 -14.15
C ILE A 105 6.52 7.88 -13.70
N ASP A 106 6.57 9.21 -13.79
CA ASP A 106 7.62 10.07 -13.24
C ASP A 106 7.18 10.71 -11.91
N ALA A 107 8.06 11.51 -11.30
CA ALA A 107 7.78 12.14 -10.01
C ALA A 107 6.54 13.05 -10.04
N ASP A 108 6.30 13.76 -11.14
CA ASP A 108 5.16 14.67 -11.31
C ASP A 108 3.82 13.91 -11.44
N SER A 109 3.90 12.65 -11.85
CA SER A 109 2.77 11.74 -12.01
C SER A 109 2.41 10.96 -10.74
N VAL A 110 3.20 11.10 -9.67
CA VAL A 110 2.91 10.53 -8.34
C VAL A 110 2.30 11.59 -7.44
N ALA A 111 1.22 11.24 -6.75
CA ALA A 111 0.58 12.13 -5.79
C ALA A 111 0.11 11.38 -4.56
N TYR A 112 -0.29 12.12 -3.52
CA TYR A 112 -0.89 11.54 -2.32
C TYR A 112 -2.27 12.15 -2.01
N GLN A 113 -3.12 11.37 -1.36
CA GLN A 113 -4.38 11.86 -0.79
C GLN A 113 -4.52 11.38 0.66
N MET A 114 -4.46 12.32 1.60
CA MET A 114 -4.83 12.12 2.99
C MET A 114 -5.32 13.43 3.59
N GLY A 115 -5.92 13.38 4.78
CA GLY A 115 -6.50 14.55 5.45
C GLY A 115 -5.48 15.68 5.64
N GLU A 116 -4.35 15.35 6.26
CA GLU A 116 -3.28 16.31 6.48
C GLU A 116 -2.44 16.57 5.24
N THR A 117 -1.71 17.65 5.32
CA THR A 117 -0.75 18.08 4.33
C THR A 117 0.62 17.53 4.79
N ILE A 118 1.47 17.06 3.87
CA ILE A 118 2.82 16.59 4.24
C ILE A 118 3.71 17.82 4.49
N LEU A 119 4.51 17.81 5.58
CA LEU A 119 5.37 18.92 6.03
C LEU A 119 4.59 20.18 6.44
N VAL A 120 4.09 20.23 7.68
CA VAL A 120 3.25 21.33 8.21
C VAL A 120 3.79 21.93 9.51
N ASP A 121 4.90 21.42 10.07
CA ASP A 121 5.59 22.10 11.17
C ASP A 121 6.34 23.35 10.66
N GLU A 122 6.72 24.29 11.54
CA GLU A 122 7.44 25.53 11.13
C GLU A 122 8.71 25.21 10.34
N GLU A 123 9.43 24.15 10.73
CA GLU A 123 10.55 23.58 9.97
C GLU A 123 10.11 22.95 8.64
N GLY A 124 8.91 22.40 8.56
CA GLY A 124 8.31 21.79 7.39
C GLY A 124 7.71 22.79 6.41
N GLU A 125 7.27 23.99 6.83
CA GLU A 125 6.79 25.05 5.93
C GLU A 125 7.93 25.70 5.15
N GLU A 126 9.07 25.99 5.80
CA GLU A 126 10.29 26.46 5.12
C GLU A 126 10.83 25.39 4.16
N ARG A 127 10.93 24.13 4.61
CA ARG A 127 11.39 23.01 3.76
C ARG A 127 10.38 22.63 2.69
N ARG A 128 9.08 22.82 2.93
CA ARG A 128 8.04 22.67 1.91
C ARG A 128 8.34 23.62 0.77
N GLN A 129 8.82 24.85 1.00
CA GLN A 129 9.22 25.77 -0.07
C GLN A 129 10.42 25.24 -0.89
N GLU A 130 11.35 24.53 -0.27
CA GLU A 130 12.52 23.91 -0.94
C GLU A 130 12.15 22.63 -1.73
N VAL A 131 11.27 21.78 -1.16
CA VAL A 131 10.85 20.49 -1.73
C VAL A 131 9.53 20.62 -2.56
N THR A 132 8.90 21.80 -2.59
CA THR A 132 7.49 22.00 -3.03
C THR A 132 7.18 21.49 -4.43
N SER A 133 8.12 21.60 -5.37
CA SER A 133 7.85 21.25 -6.76
C SER A 133 7.53 19.76 -6.94
N LYS A 134 7.93 18.91 -5.98
CA LYS A 134 7.83 17.45 -6.07
C LYS A 134 6.71 16.85 -5.21
N ILE A 135 6.17 17.61 -4.24
CA ILE A 135 5.11 17.13 -3.35
C ILE A 135 3.75 17.52 -3.93
N ARG A 136 3.03 16.51 -4.43
CA ARG A 136 1.73 16.69 -5.07
C ARG A 136 0.61 16.06 -4.25
N LYS A 137 -0.30 16.89 -3.73
CA LYS A 137 -1.57 16.43 -3.15
C LYS A 137 -2.60 16.26 -4.27
N GLU A 138 -3.31 15.14 -4.30
CA GLU A 138 -4.29 14.82 -5.35
C GLU A 138 -5.70 14.71 -4.74
N PRO A 139 -6.61 15.64 -5.06
CA PRO A 139 -7.96 15.64 -4.50
C PRO A 139 -8.92 14.65 -5.17
N LEU A 140 -8.64 14.20 -6.40
CA LEU A 140 -9.62 13.51 -7.25
C LEU A 140 -9.13 12.16 -7.79
N PHE A 141 -8.02 11.61 -7.27
CA PHE A 141 -7.38 10.38 -7.78
C PHE A 141 -6.96 10.44 -9.26
N ASN A 142 -6.62 11.62 -9.79
CA ASN A 142 -6.29 11.80 -11.20
C ASN A 142 -4.83 11.44 -11.55
N ALA A 143 -3.91 11.45 -10.59
CA ALA A 143 -2.50 11.10 -10.82
C ALA A 143 -2.33 9.62 -11.24
N ARG A 144 -1.22 9.31 -11.92
CA ARG A 144 -0.94 7.96 -12.43
C ARG A 144 -0.64 6.96 -11.31
N TYR A 145 -0.02 7.44 -10.23
CA TYR A 145 0.18 6.69 -9.00
C TYR A 145 -0.29 7.53 -7.81
N VAL A 146 -1.25 7.04 -7.05
CA VAL A 146 -1.78 7.73 -5.87
C VAL A 146 -1.49 6.93 -4.62
N VAL A 147 -0.79 7.53 -3.67
CA VAL A 147 -0.66 6.99 -2.31
C VAL A 147 -1.77 7.57 -1.45
N THR A 148 -2.53 6.76 -0.73
CA THR A 148 -3.65 7.27 0.07
C THR A 148 -3.84 6.49 1.37
N THR A 149 -4.57 7.07 2.30
CA THR A 149 -5.07 6.31 3.45
C THR A 149 -6.32 5.52 3.08
N LEU A 150 -6.54 4.43 3.80
CA LEU A 150 -7.74 3.62 3.70
C LEU A 150 -9.00 4.46 3.87
N ASP A 151 -9.03 5.34 4.87
CA ASP A 151 -10.17 6.23 5.11
C ASP A 151 -10.48 7.09 3.89
N SER A 152 -9.45 7.71 3.30
CA SER A 152 -9.62 8.60 2.15
C SER A 152 -10.19 7.83 0.95
N LEU A 153 -9.68 6.63 0.70
CA LEU A 153 -10.19 5.76 -0.35
C LEU A 153 -11.63 5.31 -0.07
N ALA A 154 -11.95 4.93 1.17
CA ALA A 154 -13.28 4.52 1.59
C ALA A 154 -14.31 5.65 1.41
N TYR A 155 -14.01 6.86 1.90
CA TYR A 155 -14.85 8.05 1.75
C TYR A 155 -15.18 8.33 0.28
N ASN A 156 -14.17 8.35 -0.60
CA ASN A 156 -14.39 8.57 -2.03
C ASN A 156 -15.20 7.43 -2.68
N THR A 157 -14.97 6.17 -2.28
CA THR A 157 -15.74 5.02 -2.77
C THR A 157 -17.21 5.10 -2.34
N PHE A 158 -17.47 5.54 -1.10
CA PHE A 158 -18.81 5.71 -0.52
C PHE A 158 -19.49 7.03 -0.89
N ARG A 159 -19.02 7.71 -1.94
CA ARG A 159 -19.62 8.92 -2.51
C ARG A 159 -19.53 10.16 -1.62
N VAL A 160 -18.54 10.20 -0.74
CA VAL A 160 -18.24 11.32 0.14
C VAL A 160 -16.81 11.79 -0.16
N PRO A 161 -16.59 12.60 -1.21
CA PRO A 161 -15.24 13.04 -1.57
C PRO A 161 -14.59 13.77 -0.40
N VAL A 162 -13.34 13.44 -0.10
CA VAL A 162 -12.63 14.00 1.07
C VAL A 162 -12.49 15.52 1.00
N THR A 163 -12.47 16.10 -0.20
CA THR A 163 -12.40 17.55 -0.41
C THR A 163 -13.73 18.28 -0.25
N GLU A 164 -14.84 17.54 -0.22
CA GLU A 164 -16.20 18.08 -0.28
C GLU A 164 -17.09 17.47 0.82
N ILE A 165 -16.48 17.01 1.92
CA ILE A 165 -17.21 16.36 3.03
C ILE A 165 -18.33 17.27 3.55
N PHE A 166 -18.01 18.55 3.71
CA PHE A 166 -18.90 19.58 4.25
C PHE A 166 -19.78 20.27 3.19
N ASP A 167 -19.61 19.93 1.90
CA ASP A 167 -20.38 20.55 0.84
C ASP A 167 -21.72 19.84 0.61
N ALA A 168 -22.76 20.64 0.37
CA ALA A 168 -24.09 20.13 0.05
C ALA A 168 -24.16 19.45 -1.33
N ARG A 169 -23.33 19.91 -2.28
CA ARG A 169 -23.20 19.34 -3.63
C ARG A 169 -21.85 18.65 -3.73
N LYS A 170 -21.86 17.34 -4.00
CA LYS A 170 -20.66 16.51 -4.02
C LYS A 170 -20.40 15.97 -5.43
N HIS A 171 -19.21 16.19 -5.96
CA HIS A 171 -18.73 15.70 -7.26
C HIS A 171 -18.19 14.27 -7.16
N TYR A 172 -18.86 13.40 -6.41
CA TYR A 172 -18.37 12.04 -6.14
C TYR A 172 -18.18 11.17 -7.37
N ALA A 173 -18.83 11.49 -8.49
CA ALA A 173 -18.69 10.75 -9.73
C ALA A 173 -17.25 10.81 -10.27
N ILE A 174 -16.53 11.92 -10.03
CA ILE A 174 -15.17 12.12 -10.54
C ILE A 174 -14.17 11.17 -9.85
N PRO A 175 -13.95 11.23 -8.52
CA PRO A 175 -12.99 10.33 -7.87
C PRO A 175 -13.41 8.87 -8.01
N ARG A 176 -14.72 8.56 -8.00
CA ARG A 176 -15.20 7.20 -8.17
C ARG A 176 -14.90 6.63 -9.56
N ALA A 177 -15.05 7.44 -10.62
CA ALA A 177 -14.66 7.02 -11.96
C ALA A 177 -13.16 6.72 -12.03
N ARG A 178 -12.32 7.55 -11.39
CA ARG A 178 -10.87 7.31 -11.31
C ARG A 178 -10.53 6.03 -10.56
N ILE A 179 -11.16 5.78 -9.41
CA ILE A 179 -11.03 4.55 -8.63
C ILE A 179 -11.41 3.32 -9.48
N TYR A 180 -12.54 3.37 -10.20
CA TYR A 180 -13.00 2.22 -11.00
C TYR A 180 -12.13 1.92 -12.23
N THR A 181 -11.36 2.90 -12.72
CA THR A 181 -10.37 2.71 -13.80
C THR A 181 -8.95 2.45 -13.30
N SER A 182 -8.78 2.30 -11.99
CA SER A 182 -7.50 2.05 -11.35
C SER A 182 -7.31 0.57 -11.01
N ALA A 183 -6.10 0.20 -10.62
CA ALA A 183 -5.87 -0.97 -9.79
C ALA A 183 -5.51 -0.53 -8.37
N ILE A 184 -5.88 -1.33 -7.37
CA ILE A 184 -5.73 -0.95 -5.96
C ILE A 184 -4.87 -1.97 -5.23
N TYR A 185 -3.86 -1.47 -4.53
CA TYR A 185 -2.99 -2.21 -3.64
C TYR A 185 -3.29 -1.79 -2.19
N PHE A 186 -3.91 -2.68 -1.42
CA PHE A 186 -4.13 -2.51 0.00
C PHE A 186 -2.92 -3.04 0.75
N ASP A 187 -2.15 -2.14 1.35
CA ASP A 187 -0.98 -2.49 2.15
C ASP A 187 -1.33 -2.60 3.63
N GLU A 188 -0.60 -3.43 4.36
CA GLU A 188 -0.80 -3.71 5.78
C GLU A 188 -2.26 -4.00 6.17
N ALA A 189 -2.93 -4.84 5.37
CA ALA A 189 -4.35 -5.14 5.56
C ALA A 189 -4.68 -5.79 6.91
N HIS A 190 -3.74 -6.50 7.55
CA HIS A 190 -3.89 -7.07 8.90
C HIS A 190 -4.38 -6.05 9.92
N MET A 191 -3.95 -4.78 9.82
CA MET A 191 -4.38 -3.73 10.76
C MET A 191 -5.89 -3.48 10.75
N ILE A 192 -6.55 -3.74 9.61
CA ILE A 192 -8.00 -3.60 9.46
C ILE A 192 -8.73 -4.81 10.03
N TYR A 193 -8.12 -5.99 9.90
CA TYR A 193 -8.71 -7.27 10.30
C TYR A 193 -8.52 -7.61 11.77
N GLU A 194 -7.48 -7.06 12.41
CA GLU A 194 -7.15 -7.29 13.82
C GLU A 194 -7.78 -6.23 14.75
N GLU A 195 -8.33 -5.15 14.19
CA GLU A 195 -9.13 -4.16 14.92
C GLU A 195 -10.48 -4.78 15.31
N GLY A 196 -10.64 -5.20 16.57
CA GLY A 196 -11.91 -5.72 17.11
C GLY A 196 -11.85 -7.11 17.76
N GLY A 197 -10.74 -7.83 17.67
CA GLY A 197 -10.63 -9.19 18.22
C GLY A 197 -11.56 -10.16 17.49
N ASP A 198 -12.49 -10.79 18.21
CA ASP A 198 -13.47 -11.75 17.66
C ASP A 198 -14.75 -11.07 17.10
N GLU A 199 -14.94 -9.76 17.32
CA GLU A 199 -16.10 -9.01 16.81
C GLU A 199 -15.74 -8.21 15.54
N GLU A 200 -16.63 -8.22 14.54
CA GLU A 200 -16.49 -7.40 13.34
C GLU A 200 -16.50 -5.90 13.71
N SER A 201 -15.36 -5.22 13.58
CA SER A 201 -15.32 -3.77 13.77
C SER A 201 -15.96 -3.00 12.62
N THR A 202 -16.38 -1.77 12.88
CA THR A 202 -16.87 -0.85 11.85
C THR A 202 -15.88 -0.68 10.69
N MET A 203 -14.56 -0.71 10.97
CA MET A 203 -13.53 -0.61 9.95
C MET A 203 -13.49 -1.87 9.07
N PHE A 204 -13.58 -3.06 9.67
CA PHE A 204 -13.71 -4.32 8.94
C PHE A 204 -14.95 -4.33 8.03
N THR A 205 -16.11 -3.93 8.55
CA THR A 205 -17.34 -3.87 7.75
C THR A 205 -17.20 -2.88 6.59
N ALA A 206 -16.68 -1.67 6.86
CA ALA A 206 -16.45 -0.67 5.82
C ALA A 206 -15.47 -1.18 4.75
N PHE A 207 -14.38 -1.84 5.16
CA PHE A 207 -13.41 -2.42 4.23
C PHE A 207 -14.04 -3.49 3.35
N ASN A 208 -14.81 -4.42 3.94
CA ASN A 208 -15.48 -5.47 3.18
C ASN A 208 -16.53 -4.93 2.21
N GLU A 209 -17.32 -3.92 2.61
CA GLU A 209 -18.26 -3.26 1.69
C GLU A 209 -17.53 -2.55 0.55
N MET A 210 -16.40 -1.91 0.83
CA MET A 210 -15.55 -1.33 -0.20
C MET A 210 -15.02 -2.42 -1.16
N LEU A 211 -14.52 -3.54 -0.65
CA LEU A 211 -14.05 -4.67 -1.48
C LEU A 211 -15.18 -5.23 -2.37
N LYS A 212 -16.42 -5.33 -1.85
CA LYS A 212 -17.58 -5.75 -2.65
C LYS A 212 -17.86 -4.77 -3.79
N ILE A 213 -17.87 -3.46 -3.51
CA ILE A 213 -18.09 -2.42 -4.53
C ILE A 213 -17.01 -2.49 -5.61
N LEU A 214 -15.74 -2.60 -5.22
CA LEU A 214 -14.59 -2.65 -6.13
C LEU A 214 -14.60 -3.93 -6.97
N ASN A 215 -14.95 -5.06 -6.36
CA ASN A 215 -15.06 -6.34 -7.07
C ASN A 215 -16.17 -6.30 -8.14
N VAL A 216 -17.34 -5.75 -7.81
CA VAL A 216 -18.44 -5.56 -8.78
C VAL A 216 -18.06 -4.58 -9.88
N ALA A 217 -17.23 -3.59 -9.56
CA ALA A 217 -16.70 -2.64 -10.54
C ALA A 217 -15.52 -3.19 -11.37
N TYR A 218 -15.16 -4.48 -11.22
CA TYR A 218 -14.06 -5.13 -11.93
C TYR A 218 -12.69 -4.47 -11.73
N VAL A 219 -12.48 -3.83 -10.58
CA VAL A 219 -11.20 -3.24 -10.20
C VAL A 219 -10.20 -4.36 -9.89
N PRO A 220 -8.98 -4.36 -10.47
CA PRO A 220 -7.92 -5.27 -10.05
C PRO A 220 -7.45 -4.96 -8.63
N LEU A 221 -7.33 -6.00 -7.79
CA LEU A 221 -7.05 -5.85 -6.37
C LEU A 221 -5.83 -6.67 -5.96
N VAL A 222 -4.94 -6.03 -5.19
CA VAL A 222 -3.87 -6.71 -4.47
C VAL A 222 -4.01 -6.37 -2.99
N ILE A 223 -4.08 -7.38 -2.13
CA ILE A 223 -4.15 -7.22 -0.67
C ILE A 223 -2.87 -7.78 -0.09
N ALA A 224 -2.05 -6.93 0.51
CA ALA A 224 -0.82 -7.31 1.16
C ALA A 224 -0.95 -7.21 2.68
N SER A 225 -0.54 -8.28 3.37
CA SER A 225 -0.68 -8.39 4.81
C SER A 225 0.51 -9.08 5.45
N ALA A 226 0.80 -8.74 6.70
CA ALA A 226 1.76 -9.48 7.53
C ALA A 226 1.22 -10.87 7.88
N THR A 227 -0.03 -10.88 8.30
CA THR A 227 -0.79 -12.03 8.81
C THR A 227 -2.24 -11.86 8.41
N LEU A 228 -2.96 -12.94 8.16
CA LEU A 228 -4.42 -12.92 8.13
C LEU A 228 -4.93 -14.08 8.98
N SER A 229 -5.96 -13.83 9.78
CA SER A 229 -6.65 -14.93 10.46
C SER A 229 -7.37 -15.79 9.41
N LYS A 230 -7.62 -17.07 9.73
CA LYS A 230 -8.40 -17.97 8.85
C LYS A 230 -9.78 -17.38 8.53
N SER A 231 -10.41 -16.71 9.50
CA SER A 231 -11.69 -16.02 9.31
C SER A 231 -11.57 -14.87 8.31
N SER A 232 -10.53 -14.03 8.44
CA SER A 232 -10.27 -12.91 7.52
C SER A 232 -10.03 -13.40 6.09
N GLU A 233 -9.26 -14.47 5.92
CA GLU A 233 -9.05 -15.09 4.61
C GLU A 233 -10.34 -15.62 3.99
N GLU A 234 -11.18 -16.29 4.79
CA GLU A 234 -12.46 -16.80 4.32
C GLU A 234 -13.38 -15.66 3.88
N HIS A 235 -13.40 -14.55 4.64
CA HIS A 235 -14.11 -13.33 4.26
C HIS A 235 -13.59 -12.74 2.94
N VAL A 236 -12.28 -12.64 2.78
CA VAL A 236 -11.66 -12.17 1.53
C VAL A 236 -12.03 -13.09 0.38
N ARG A 237 -11.93 -14.42 0.52
CA ARG A 237 -12.29 -15.37 -0.53
C ARG A 237 -13.76 -15.31 -0.92
N ARG A 238 -14.64 -15.19 0.08
CA ARG A 238 -16.08 -15.06 -0.13
C ARG A 238 -16.43 -13.77 -0.86
N THR A 239 -15.73 -12.68 -0.54
CA THR A 239 -15.93 -11.37 -1.16
C THR A 239 -15.30 -11.29 -2.55
N LEU A 240 -14.12 -11.87 -2.72
CA LEU A 240 -13.28 -11.84 -3.92
C LEU A 240 -13.24 -13.22 -4.58
N SER A 241 -14.30 -13.59 -5.31
CA SER A 241 -14.33 -14.84 -6.08
C SER A 241 -13.14 -14.95 -7.05
N ASN A 242 -12.49 -16.13 -7.11
CA ASN A 242 -11.28 -16.42 -7.89
C ASN A 242 -10.02 -15.64 -7.43
N CYS A 243 -9.94 -15.26 -6.16
CA CYS A 243 -8.73 -14.65 -5.61
C CYS A 243 -7.62 -15.68 -5.42
N LYS A 244 -6.39 -15.34 -5.83
CA LYS A 244 -5.19 -16.12 -5.54
C LYS A 244 -4.57 -15.67 -4.23
N ILE A 245 -4.40 -16.59 -3.28
CA ILE A 245 -3.76 -16.33 -1.98
C ILE A 245 -2.36 -16.94 -2.03
N ILE A 246 -1.35 -16.11 -1.79
CA ILE A 246 0.06 -16.47 -1.86
C ILE A 246 0.68 -16.16 -0.50
N LYS A 247 1.32 -17.16 0.12
CA LYS A 247 1.83 -17.06 1.49
C LYS A 247 3.22 -17.62 1.67
N VAL A 248 3.97 -17.09 2.64
CA VAL A 248 5.20 -17.75 3.11
C VAL A 248 4.84 -18.90 4.04
N GLY A 249 5.47 -20.07 3.84
CA GLY A 249 5.32 -21.23 4.73
C GLY A 249 6.53 -22.15 4.70
N LYS A 250 6.46 -23.25 5.47
CA LYS A 250 7.60 -24.17 5.65
C LYS A 250 7.89 -25.03 4.41
N GLU A 251 6.83 -25.40 3.69
CA GLU A 251 6.91 -26.25 2.51
C GLU A 251 6.10 -25.60 1.40
N SER A 252 6.63 -25.63 0.18
CA SER A 252 5.92 -25.10 -0.99
C SER A 252 4.74 -26.01 -1.34
N GLU A 253 3.55 -25.43 -1.46
CA GLU A 253 2.31 -26.14 -1.79
C GLU A 253 1.50 -25.29 -2.76
N GLU A 254 0.90 -25.90 -3.79
CA GLU A 254 0.00 -25.20 -4.71
C GLU A 254 -1.30 -25.99 -4.84
N ASN A 255 -2.38 -25.42 -4.33
CA ASN A 255 -3.71 -26.00 -4.34
C ASN A 255 -4.74 -25.00 -4.90
N GLY A 256 -4.82 -24.98 -6.23
CA GLY A 256 -5.79 -24.17 -6.99
C GLY A 256 -5.61 -22.66 -6.82
N ASP A 257 -6.30 -22.10 -5.83
CA ASP A 257 -6.25 -20.67 -5.50
C ASP A 257 -5.27 -20.35 -4.36
N TYR A 258 -4.72 -21.38 -3.71
CA TYR A 258 -3.85 -21.23 -2.55
C TYR A 258 -2.42 -21.66 -2.88
N ILE A 259 -1.44 -20.80 -2.63
CA ILE A 259 -0.04 -20.99 -2.99
C ILE A 259 0.82 -20.70 -1.76
N ILE A 260 1.52 -21.70 -1.25
CA ILE A 260 2.53 -21.57 -0.20
C ILE A 260 3.90 -21.57 -0.87
N VAL A 261 4.72 -20.60 -0.51
CA VAL A 261 6.09 -20.42 -1.00
C VAL A 261 7.04 -20.55 0.18
N GLN A 262 8.02 -21.42 0.07
CA GLN A 262 9.11 -21.50 1.03
C GLN A 262 10.19 -20.44 0.72
N ASP A 263 10.69 -19.77 1.75
CA ASP A 263 11.80 -18.81 1.65
C ASP A 263 12.83 -19.05 2.77
N GLY A 264 13.72 -20.03 2.55
CA GLY A 264 14.76 -20.38 3.51
C GLY A 264 15.76 -19.25 3.76
N GLU A 265 16.07 -18.44 2.73
CA GLU A 265 16.99 -17.30 2.86
C GLU A 265 16.44 -16.22 3.79
N PHE A 266 15.13 -15.95 3.72
CA PHE A 266 14.48 -15.04 4.66
C PHE A 266 14.51 -15.58 6.09
N GLU A 267 14.15 -16.85 6.29
CA GLU A 267 14.18 -17.48 7.61
C GLU A 267 15.56 -17.41 8.26
N ASP A 268 16.61 -17.69 7.48
CA ASP A 268 17.99 -17.64 7.97
C ASP A 268 18.43 -16.21 8.30
N SER A 269 18.03 -15.23 7.48
CA SER A 269 18.34 -13.81 7.72
C SER A 269 17.68 -13.25 8.99
N VAL A 270 16.50 -13.75 9.37
CA VAL A 270 15.81 -13.35 10.61
C VAL A 270 16.44 -14.02 11.83
N LYS A 271 16.86 -15.29 11.70
CA LYS A 271 17.56 -16.02 12.78
C LYS A 271 18.91 -15.42 13.14
N SER A 272 19.55 -14.70 12.21
CA SER A 272 20.85 -14.05 12.43
C SER A 272 20.78 -12.67 13.11
N ILE A 273 19.59 -12.21 13.53
CA ILE A 273 19.44 -10.91 14.20
C ILE A 273 19.71 -11.06 15.70
N ASP A 274 20.79 -10.44 16.17
CA ASP A 274 21.10 -10.33 17.61
C ASP A 274 20.26 -9.22 18.24
N TRP A 275 19.43 -9.59 19.22
CA TRP A 275 18.61 -8.64 19.97
C TRP A 275 19.35 -8.16 21.21
N ILE A 276 19.51 -6.84 21.33
CA ILE A 276 20.01 -6.19 22.54
C ILE A 276 18.85 -5.44 23.18
N THR A 277 18.54 -5.77 24.43
CA THR A 277 17.50 -5.11 25.23
C THR A 277 18.20 -4.34 26.35
N GLU A 278 18.05 -3.02 26.36
CA GLU A 278 18.57 -2.15 27.42
C GLU A 278 17.42 -1.53 28.22
N PHE A 279 17.55 -1.51 29.54
CA PHE A 279 16.65 -0.81 30.44
C PHE A 279 17.13 0.63 30.60
N LEU A 280 16.30 1.60 30.23
CA LEU A 280 16.56 3.01 30.49
C LEU A 280 15.84 3.39 31.80
N GLU A 281 16.61 3.69 32.85
CA GLU A 281 16.06 4.30 34.07
C GLU A 281 15.78 5.78 33.81
N GLU A 282 14.52 6.20 33.84
CA GLU A 282 14.16 7.61 33.82
C GLU A 282 14.48 8.27 35.17
N GLU A 283 15.46 9.17 35.21
CA GLU A 283 15.68 10.06 36.34
C GLU A 283 14.45 10.96 36.52
N ARG A 284 13.71 10.76 37.61
CA ARG A 284 12.59 11.63 37.98
C ARG A 284 13.12 13.04 38.24
N PRO A 285 12.58 14.10 37.61
CA PRO A 285 13.00 15.46 37.90
C PRO A 285 12.74 15.78 39.37
N ASN A 286 13.77 16.31 40.04
CA ASN A 286 13.67 16.79 41.42
C ASN A 286 12.52 17.80 41.51
N ARG A 287 11.53 17.51 42.35
CA ARG A 287 10.54 18.51 42.76
C ARG A 287 11.27 19.52 43.64
N GLU A 288 11.51 20.71 43.11
CA GLU A 288 11.90 21.86 43.93
C GLU A 288 10.74 22.18 44.89
N SER A 289 11.07 22.20 46.19
CA SER A 289 10.19 22.50 47.32
C SER A 289 10.10 23.99 47.59
#